data_AF-A0A8W8NFQ0-F1
#
_entry.id   AF-A0A8W8NFQ0-F1
#
_cell.length_a   1.000
_cell.length_b   1.000
_cell.length_c   1.000
_cell.angle_alpha   90.00
_cell.angle_beta   90.00
_cell.angle_gamma   90.00
#
_symmetry.space_group_name_H-M   'P 1'
#
loop_
_entity.id
_entity.type
_entity.pdbx_description
1 polymer ?
#
loop_
_entity_poly.entity_id
_entity_poly.type
_entity_poly.pdbx_seq_one_letter_code
_entity_poly.pdbx_strand_id
1 'polypeptide(L)'
;YNANFRMKTSIYGTVHVAIHSRADDRLIRSIDAPITEIMRWYSQKRGFGSCSIKGNKVEWEVTGECFFRFGVEQTVEIQPVRS
;
A
#
# COMPACT_ATOMS: atom_id res chain seq x y z
N TYR A 1 -22.11 -0.20 -6.87
CA TYR A 1 -22.06 -0.96 -5.61
C TYR A 1 -20.74 -0.63 -4.95
N ASN A 2 -20.72 -0.34 -3.65
CA ASN A 2 -19.49 0.02 -2.95
C ASN A 2 -19.23 -1.00 -1.84
N ALA A 3 -17.99 -1.43 -1.70
CA ALA A 3 -17.58 -2.28 -0.59
C ALA A 3 -16.36 -1.68 0.11
N ASN A 4 -16.46 -1.52 1.42
CA ASN A 4 -15.32 -1.17 2.27
C ASN A 4 -14.51 -2.42 2.55
N PHE A 5 -13.18 -2.31 2.47
CA PHE A 5 -12.27 -3.38 2.87
C PHE A 5 -11.34 -2.91 3.99
N ARG A 6 -10.90 -3.90 4.78
CA ARG A 6 -9.93 -3.74 5.84
C ARG A 6 -8.96 -4.92 5.76
N MET A 7 -7.70 -4.63 5.49
CA MET A 7 -6.67 -5.64 5.29
C MET A 7 -5.51 -5.44 6.26
N LYS A 8 -5.18 -6.50 6.99
CA LYS A 8 -3.97 -6.52 7.82
C LYS A 8 -2.75 -6.70 6.91
N THR A 9 -1.87 -5.70 6.91
CA THR A 9 -0.65 -5.70 6.09
C THR A 9 0.56 -5.92 6.98
N SER A 10 1.59 -6.57 6.45
CA SER A 10 2.88 -6.77 7.10
C SER A 10 4.01 -6.54 6.10
N ILE A 11 4.93 -5.63 6.43
CA ILE A 11 6.12 -5.36 5.61
C ILE A 11 7.36 -5.80 6.37
N TYR A 12 8.22 -6.53 5.67
CA TYR A 12 9.56 -6.94 6.09
C TYR A 12 10.54 -6.56 5.00
N GLY A 13 11.77 -6.24 5.37
CA GLY A 13 12.83 -5.93 4.40
C GLY A 13 13.85 -4.93 4.90
N THR A 14 14.84 -4.69 4.04
CA THR A 14 15.90 -3.71 4.22
C THR A 14 15.57 -2.47 3.40
N VAL A 15 15.74 -1.30 4.01
CA VAL A 15 15.66 -0.02 3.33
C VAL A 15 17.08 0.43 3.02
N HIS A 16 17.30 0.75 1.74
CA HIS A 16 18.56 1.24 1.22
C HIS A 16 18.45 2.77 1.07
N VAL A 17 19.33 3.50 1.73
CA VAL A 17 19.41 4.97 1.64
C VAL A 17 20.75 5.34 1.02
N ALA A 18 20.71 5.95 -0.16
CA ALA A 18 21.88 6.51 -0.82
C ALA A 18 21.94 8.02 -0.57
N ILE A 19 23.08 8.49 -0.07
CA ILE A 19 23.35 9.91 0.18
C ILE A 19 24.23 10.41 -0.94
N HIS A 20 23.72 11.36 -1.72
CA HIS A 20 24.41 11.98 -2.84
C HIS A 20 24.79 13.42 -2.50
N SER A 21 25.90 13.88 -3.07
CA SER A 21 26.30 15.27 -3.02
C SER A 21 25.35 16.11 -3.86
N ARG A 22 24.85 17.20 -3.30
CA ARG A 22 23.96 18.10 -4.04
C ARG A 22 24.66 18.81 -5.21
N ALA A 23 25.97 19.01 -5.14
CA ALA A 23 26.72 19.81 -6.10
C ALA A 23 27.01 19.06 -7.41
N ASP A 24 27.25 17.75 -7.33
CA ASP A 24 27.76 16.93 -8.44
C ASP A 24 27.10 15.54 -8.52
N ASP A 25 26.03 15.30 -7.74
CA ASP A 25 25.28 14.03 -7.64
C ASP A 25 26.14 12.79 -7.30
N ARG A 26 27.38 13.02 -6.87
CA ARG A 26 28.30 11.93 -6.51
C ARG A 26 27.78 11.21 -5.27
N LEU A 27 27.76 9.87 -5.32
CA LEU A 27 27.47 9.05 -4.16
C LEU A 27 28.51 9.29 -3.06
N ILE A 28 28.04 9.76 -1.91
CA ILE A 28 28.86 9.98 -0.71
C ILE A 28 28.89 8.70 0.13
N ARG A 29 27.71 8.12 0.37
CA ARG A 29 27.54 6.96 1.24
C ARG A 29 26.21 6.25 0.97
N SER A 30 26.18 4.94 1.19
CA SER A 30 24.94 4.18 1.37
C SER A 30 24.77 3.72 2.82
N ILE A 31 23.51 3.58 3.23
CA ILE A 31 23.11 3.05 4.53
C ILE A 31 22.00 2.03 4.29
N ASP A 32 22.21 0.83 4.80
CA ASP A 32 21.23 -0.25 4.76
C ASP A 32 20.75 -0.49 6.18
N ALA A 33 19.43 -0.43 6.38
CA ALA A 33 18.83 -0.67 7.69
C ALA A 33 17.50 -1.43 7.54
N PRO A 34 17.16 -2.34 8.48
CA PRO A 34 15.86 -2.99 8.47
C PRO A 34 14.75 -1.95 8.62
N ILE A 35 13.65 -2.13 7.89
CA ILE A 35 12.49 -1.21 7.94
C ILE A 35 11.95 -1.01 9.36
N THR A 36 12.08 -2.01 10.22
CA THR A 36 11.68 -1.93 11.63
C THR A 36 12.48 -0.89 12.42
N GLU A 37 13.77 -0.70 12.12
CA GLU A 37 14.61 0.27 12.81
C GLU A 37 14.23 1.70 12.42
N ILE A 38 14.00 1.94 11.12
CA ILE A 38 13.54 3.23 10.62
C ILE A 38 12.18 3.58 11.22
N MET A 39 11.25 2.63 11.26
CA MET A 39 9.92 2.84 11.82
C MET A 39 9.96 3.06 13.35
N ARG A 40 10.89 2.41 14.08
CA ARG A 40 11.11 2.69 15.52
C ARG A 40 11.57 4.12 15.71
N TRP A 41 12.60 4.55 14.98
CA TRP A 41 13.12 5.91 15.07
C TRP A 41 12.02 6.95 14.74
N TYR A 42 11.26 6.71 13.67
CA TYR A 42 10.18 7.60 13.27
C TYR A 42 9.09 7.69 14.34
N SER A 43 8.70 6.56 14.94
CA SER A 43 7.68 6.51 15.98
C SER A 43 8.04 7.32 17.23
N GLN A 44 9.31 7.26 17.65
CA GLN A 44 9.83 8.00 18.80
C GLN A 44 9.85 9.52 18.55
N LYS A 45 10.00 9.94 17.29
CA LYS A 45 10.18 11.36 16.93
C LYS A 45 8.88 12.08 16.56
N ARG A 46 7.92 11.40 15.95
CA ARG A 46 6.72 12.05 15.37
C ARG A 46 5.39 11.54 15.91
N GLY A 47 5.40 10.53 16.80
CA GLY A 47 4.17 9.87 17.24
C GLY A 47 3.60 8.96 16.15
N PHE A 48 2.89 7.90 16.55
CA PHE A 48 2.39 6.89 15.62
C PHE A 48 1.12 7.34 14.91
N GLY A 49 1.04 7.06 13.61
CA GLY A 49 -0.20 6.63 12.95
C GLY A 49 -0.25 5.10 12.88
N SER A 50 -1.33 4.50 13.41
CA SER A 50 -1.86 3.12 13.23
C SER A 50 -0.93 1.93 12.88
N CYS A 51 0.35 1.95 13.24
CA CYS A 51 1.35 0.96 12.87
C CYS A 51 1.96 0.31 14.12
N SER A 52 2.26 -0.99 14.05
CA SER A 52 2.85 -1.78 15.14
C SER A 52 4.09 -2.51 14.65
N ILE A 53 5.15 -2.51 15.46
CA ILE A 53 6.43 -3.15 15.10
C ILE A 53 6.54 -4.45 15.87
N LYS A 54 6.67 -5.58 15.16
CA LYS A 54 6.73 -6.93 15.75
C LYS A 54 7.90 -7.71 15.19
N GLY A 55 8.93 -7.96 16.01
CA GLY A 55 10.13 -8.67 15.58
C GLY A 55 10.83 -7.96 14.42
N ASN A 56 10.89 -8.62 13.26
CA ASN A 56 11.51 -8.13 12.02
C ASN A 56 10.51 -7.52 11.02
N LYS A 57 9.24 -7.34 11.40
CA LYS A 57 8.19 -6.79 10.54
C LYS A 57 7.46 -5.61 11.16
N VAL A 58 6.84 -4.83 10.28
CA VAL A 58 5.98 -3.69 10.59
C VAL A 58 4.57 -4.06 10.13
N GLU A 59 3.60 -4.06 11.04
CA GLU A 59 2.19 -4.37 10.75
C GLU A 59 1.34 -3.10 10.82
N TRP A 60 0.47 -2.88 9.85
CA TRP A 60 -0.57 -1.86 9.92
C TRP A 60 -1.84 -2.32 9.21
N GLU A 61 -2.95 -1.71 9.57
CA GLU A 61 -4.24 -1.96 8.94
C GLU A 61 -4.42 -0.98 7.77
N VAL A 62 -4.68 -1.51 6.58
CA VAL A 62 -5.01 -0.71 5.39
C VAL A 62 -6.52 -0.81 5.20
N THR A 63 -7.18 0.35 5.16
CA THR A 63 -8.60 0.45 4.82
C THR A 63 -8.76 1.17 3.50
N GLY A 64 -9.82 0.83 2.77
CA GLY A 64 -10.17 1.50 1.52
C GLY A 64 -11.59 1.17 1.07
N GLU A 65 -12.05 1.86 0.05
CA GLU A 65 -13.36 1.66 -0.57
C GLU A 65 -13.16 1.23 -2.03
N CYS A 66 -13.81 0.14 -2.42
CA CYS A 66 -13.87 -0.32 -3.81
C CYS A 66 -15.22 0.06 -4.42
N PHE A 67 -15.18 0.76 -5.55
CA PHE A 67 -16.36 1.16 -6.32
C PHE A 67 -16.54 0.21 -7.50
N PHE A 68 -17.62 -0.57 -7.47
CA PHE A 68 -17.99 -1.50 -8.54
C PHE A 68 -19.06 -0.88 -9.42
N ARG A 69 -18.79 -0.87 -10.73
CA ARG A 69 -19.78 -0.62 -11.79
C ARG A 69 -20.09 -1.94 -12.48
N PHE A 70 -21.35 -2.34 -12.47
CA PHE A 70 -21.81 -3.52 -13.21
C PHE A 70 -22.55 -3.02 -14.46
N GLY A 71 -22.16 -3.54 -15.62
CA GLY A 71 -22.97 -3.40 -16.83
C GLY A 71 -24.14 -4.37 -16.75
N VAL A 72 -25.35 -3.89 -16.98
CA VAL A 72 -26.51 -4.76 -17.18
C VAL A 72 -26.57 -5.06 -18.67
N GLU A 73 -26.27 -6.29 -19.05
CA GLU A 73 -26.50 -6.76 -20.41
C GLU A 73 -27.95 -7.20 -20.53
N GLN A 74 -28.68 -6.60 -21.49
CA GLN A 74 -30.09 -6.92 -21.73
C GLN A 74 -30.21 -7.45 -23.16
N THR A 75 -30.63 -8.71 -23.28
CA THR A 75 -30.84 -9.36 -24.57
C THR A 75 -32.33 -9.34 -24.90
N VAL A 76 -32.68 -8.84 -26.09
CA VAL A 76 -34.05 -8.87 -26.61
C VAL A 76 -34.09 -9.85 -27.77
N GLU A 77 -34.87 -10.91 -27.64
CA GLU A 77 -35.14 -11.86 -28.71
C GLU A 77 -36.51 -11.56 -29.33
N ILE A 78 -36.52 -11.24 -30.63
CA ILE A 78 -37.75 -10.96 -31.37
C ILE A 78 -38.17 -12.25 -32.08
N GLN A 79 -39.35 -12.78 -31.74
CA GLN A 79 -39.91 -13.94 -32.43
C GLN A 79 -40.88 -13.51 -33.55
N PRO A 80 -40.82 -14.16 -34.72
CA PRO A 80 -41.75 -13.89 -35.81
C PRO A 80 -43.17 -14.37 -35.45
N VAL A 81 -44.16 -13.53 -35.71
CA VAL A 81 -45.59 -13.87 -35.55
C VAL A 81 -45.98 -14.82 -36.68
N ARG A 82 -46.41 -16.04 -36.33
CA ARG A 82 -46.97 -16.98 -37.32
C ARG A 82 -48.38 -16.55 -37.67
N SER A 83 -48.58 -16.15 -38.92
CA SER A 83 -49.88 -15.87 -39.57
C SER A 83 -50.57 -17.15 -40.00
#